data_AF-A0A445CF72-F1
#
_entry.id   AF-A0A445CF72-F1
#
_cell.length_a   1.000
_cell.length_b   1.000
_cell.length_c   1.000
_cell.angle_alpha   90.00
_cell.angle_beta   90.00
_cell.angle_gamma   90.00
#
_symmetry.space_group_name_H-M   'P 1'
#
loop_
_entity.id
_entity.type
_entity.pdbx_description
1 polymer ?
#
loop_
_entity_poly.entity_id
_entity_poly.type
_entity_poly.pdbx_seq_one_letter_code
_entity_poly.pdbx_strand_id
1 'polypeptide(L)'
;MLLDLEAGMAAKLGIHNIVQLCFFFSLLLVPLVSGGRATTATTGGGSGGGGSSQKLNVQNHLKNLNKPPVKSIKSPDGDIIDCVHMSHQPAFDHPDLKNHKIQAINNRFMKPQNFHPEGKILADSKVSSSSSPVAQLWHQNGRCPDGTIPVRRTKKEDILRASSIQRFGKKKQKSFPQPSAKPLPDILTQSGHQHAIVYVEGDKYYGAKATINVWDPRIQQPNEFSLSQMWILGGSFGQDLNSIEAGWQVSPDLYGDNNTRLFTYWTSDAYQATGCYNLLCSGFIQINSDIALGASIYPLSNYGSSQYDISILVWKDPKEGNWWMQFGNNHVLGYWPASLFSYLSDSASMIEWGGEVVNSESDGQHTSTQMGSGHFPDEGFGKASYFKNIQVVDGENKLRAPKDLGIYTEQDSCYNVKTGNADDWGNYFYYGGPGRNPNCP
;
A
#
# COMPACT_ATOMS: atom_id res chain seq x y z
N MET A 1 0.03 62.76 9.44
CA MET A 1 -0.26 63.97 10.23
C MET A 1 -1.75 63.92 10.50
N LEU A 2 -2.30 63.62 11.66
CA LEU A 2 -1.88 63.35 13.05
C LEU A 2 -2.97 62.37 13.58
N LEU A 3 -2.68 61.34 14.38
CA LEU A 3 -2.66 61.33 15.86
C LEU A 3 -3.93 61.95 16.48
N ASP A 4 -4.59 61.48 17.53
CA ASP A 4 -4.50 60.34 18.45
C ASP A 4 -5.63 60.56 19.49
N LEU A 5 -5.95 59.53 20.28
CA LEU A 5 -6.31 59.49 21.73
C LEU A 5 -7.04 60.70 22.39
N GLU A 6 -8.05 60.57 23.25
CA GLU A 6 -8.11 59.98 24.62
C GLU A 6 -9.59 60.19 25.13
N ALA A 7 -10.32 59.24 25.72
CA ALA A 7 -10.33 58.68 27.10
C ALA A 7 -11.10 59.46 28.19
N GLY A 8 -11.87 58.71 29.01
CA GLY A 8 -12.33 59.06 30.38
C GLY A 8 -13.85 59.14 30.60
N MET A 9 -14.57 58.56 31.58
CA MET A 9 -14.51 57.43 32.55
C MET A 9 -15.31 57.85 33.82
N ALA A 10 -16.34 57.09 34.23
CA ALA A 10 -16.98 56.94 35.58
C ALA A 10 -18.45 56.46 35.42
N ALA A 11 -19.08 55.54 36.18
CA ALA A 11 -18.83 54.98 37.52
C ALA A 11 -19.59 53.62 37.76
N LYS A 12 -18.92 52.72 38.51
CA LYS A 12 -19.32 51.77 39.60
C LYS A 12 -20.67 51.00 39.69
N LEU A 13 -20.52 49.81 40.33
CA LEU A 13 -21.46 48.83 40.97
C LEU A 13 -22.00 47.72 40.04
N GLY A 14 -21.96 46.40 40.32
CA GLY A 14 -21.47 45.55 41.40
C GLY A 14 -22.16 44.15 41.34
N ILE A 15 -21.47 43.11 41.84
CA ILE A 15 -21.96 41.83 42.43
C ILE A 15 -21.93 40.51 41.58
N HIS A 16 -21.41 39.50 42.29
CA HIS A 16 -20.99 38.10 42.06
C HIS A 16 -22.02 36.97 41.76
N ASN A 17 -21.51 35.91 41.08
CA ASN A 17 -21.54 34.43 41.28
C ASN A 17 -22.83 33.59 41.53
N ILE A 18 -22.71 32.29 41.13
CA ILE A 18 -23.35 31.00 41.55
C ILE A 18 -24.10 30.32 40.37
N VAL A 19 -23.73 29.18 39.76
CA VAL A 19 -23.39 27.77 40.15
C VAL A 19 -24.60 26.85 40.42
N GLN A 20 -24.58 25.68 39.73
CA GLN A 20 -25.26 24.36 39.96
C GLN A 20 -26.76 24.20 39.59
N LEU A 21 -27.13 23.29 38.69
CA LEU A 21 -27.26 21.80 38.78
C LEU A 21 -28.60 21.37 39.42
N CYS A 22 -29.46 20.65 38.67
CA CYS A 22 -30.37 19.64 39.24
C CYS A 22 -31.07 18.79 38.17
N PHE A 23 -31.25 17.53 38.55
CA PHE A 23 -31.63 16.34 37.80
C PHE A 23 -33.11 15.94 38.11
N PHE A 24 -33.65 15.06 37.26
CA PHE A 24 -34.60 13.95 37.54
C PHE A 24 -36.14 14.06 37.41
N PHE A 25 -36.63 13.06 36.64
CA PHE A 25 -37.85 12.23 36.73
C PHE A 25 -39.24 12.85 36.53
N SER A 26 -40.00 12.28 35.58
CA SER A 26 -41.31 11.66 35.86
C SER A 26 -41.78 10.70 34.75
N LEU A 27 -42.29 9.55 35.20
CA LEU A 27 -42.83 8.40 34.49
C LEU A 27 -44.33 8.57 34.15
N LEU A 28 -44.84 7.62 33.34
CA LEU A 28 -46.23 7.17 33.15
C LEU A 28 -47.11 7.89 32.12
N LEU A 29 -47.49 7.16 31.06
CA LEU A 29 -48.86 6.62 30.94
C LEU A 29 -48.98 5.68 29.72
N VAL A 30 -49.28 4.42 30.01
CA VAL A 30 -49.84 3.42 29.08
C VAL A 30 -51.36 3.55 29.10
N PRO A 31 -52.04 3.32 27.97
CA PRO A 31 -53.31 2.62 28.03
C PRO A 31 -53.35 1.40 27.09
N LEU A 32 -53.70 0.25 27.66
CA LEU A 32 -54.31 -0.87 26.95
C LEU A 32 -55.75 -0.49 26.60
N VAL A 33 -56.15 -0.63 25.32
CA VAL A 33 -57.53 -1.00 24.95
C VAL A 33 -57.49 -1.98 23.78
N SER A 34 -58.25 -3.06 23.96
CA SER A 34 -58.51 -4.19 23.09
C SER A 34 -59.40 -3.85 21.88
N GLY A 35 -59.20 -4.54 20.75
CA GLY A 35 -60.17 -4.62 19.66
C GLY A 35 -59.70 -5.54 18.54
N GLY A 36 -60.39 -6.65 18.32
CA GLY A 36 -60.00 -7.68 17.36
C GLY A 36 -60.42 -7.42 15.91
N ARG A 37 -59.67 -8.10 15.01
CA ARG A 37 -60.05 -8.68 13.71
C ARG A 37 -60.37 -7.72 12.54
N ALA A 38 -59.46 -7.67 11.57
CA ALA A 38 -59.76 -7.89 10.15
C ALA A 38 -58.46 -7.95 9.32
N THR A 39 -58.18 -9.12 8.77
CA THR A 39 -57.24 -9.29 7.65
C THR A 39 -57.75 -8.52 6.44
N THR A 40 -57.02 -7.48 6.03
CA THR A 40 -57.12 -6.90 4.70
C THR A 40 -55.74 -6.88 4.09
N ALA A 41 -55.56 -7.68 3.04
CA ALA A 41 -54.40 -7.66 2.18
C ALA A 41 -54.29 -6.28 1.55
N THR A 42 -53.29 -5.50 1.96
CA THR A 42 -52.84 -4.33 1.22
C THR A 42 -51.61 -4.76 0.43
N THR A 43 -51.77 -4.85 -0.88
CA THR A 43 -50.69 -4.98 -1.86
C THR A 43 -49.83 -3.72 -1.81
N GLY A 44 -48.87 -3.70 -0.89
CA GLY A 44 -47.77 -2.73 -0.86
C GLY A 44 -46.67 -3.17 -1.83
N GLY A 45 -46.80 -2.79 -3.09
CA GLY A 45 -45.68 -2.76 -4.01
C GLY A 45 -44.69 -1.68 -3.59
N GLY A 46 -43.41 -2.03 -3.41
CA GLY A 46 -42.35 -1.04 -3.24
C GLY A 46 -41.19 -1.50 -2.37
N SER A 47 -40.20 -2.15 -3.00
CA SER A 47 -38.75 -1.90 -2.86
C SER A 47 -37.95 -3.16 -3.23
N GLY A 48 -38.00 -3.54 -4.52
CA GLY A 48 -37.22 -4.66 -5.08
C GLY A 48 -36.12 -4.23 -6.06
N GLY A 49 -35.93 -2.92 -6.29
CA GLY A 49 -35.12 -2.40 -7.40
C GLY A 49 -33.61 -2.26 -7.12
N GLY A 50 -33.20 -2.15 -5.86
CA GLY A 50 -31.78 -1.89 -5.52
C GLY A 50 -30.87 -3.12 -5.65
N GLY A 51 -31.36 -4.30 -5.22
CA GLY A 51 -30.54 -5.51 -5.12
C GLY A 51 -30.18 -6.16 -6.46
N SER A 52 -31.03 -6.05 -7.49
CA SER A 52 -30.77 -6.66 -8.81
C SER A 52 -29.75 -5.86 -9.61
N SER A 53 -29.84 -4.52 -9.59
CA SER A 53 -28.92 -3.61 -10.27
C SER A 53 -27.51 -3.67 -9.68
N GLN A 54 -27.38 -3.65 -8.34
CA GLN A 54 -26.09 -3.78 -7.67
C GLN A 54 -25.43 -5.14 -7.98
N LYS A 55 -26.22 -6.24 -7.96
CA LYS A 55 -25.72 -7.57 -8.30
C LYS A 55 -25.21 -7.65 -9.74
N LEU A 56 -25.92 -7.05 -10.69
CA LEU A 56 -25.51 -6.98 -12.09
C LEU A 56 -24.22 -6.15 -12.27
N ASN A 57 -24.11 -5.01 -11.58
CA ASN A 57 -22.92 -4.15 -11.63
C ASN A 57 -21.68 -4.87 -11.09
N VAL A 58 -21.81 -5.59 -9.96
CA VAL A 58 -20.70 -6.38 -9.40
C VAL A 58 -20.29 -7.50 -10.37
N GLN A 59 -21.25 -8.19 -10.99
CA GLN A 59 -20.95 -9.23 -11.97
C GLN A 59 -20.22 -8.70 -13.20
N ASN A 60 -20.64 -7.54 -13.73
CA ASN A 60 -19.97 -6.90 -14.86
C ASN A 60 -18.55 -6.46 -14.48
N HIS A 61 -18.36 -5.91 -13.29
CA HIS A 61 -17.04 -5.51 -12.80
C HIS A 61 -16.10 -6.73 -12.65
N LEU A 62 -16.60 -7.84 -12.08
CA LEU A 62 -15.84 -9.09 -11.98
C LEU A 62 -15.40 -9.64 -13.35
N LYS A 63 -16.26 -9.56 -14.37
CA LYS A 63 -15.92 -9.99 -15.73
C LYS A 63 -14.80 -9.15 -16.35
N ASN A 64 -14.72 -7.87 -16.00
CA ASN A 64 -13.66 -7.00 -16.49
C ASN A 64 -12.32 -7.31 -15.81
N LEU A 65 -12.34 -7.52 -14.49
CA LEU A 65 -11.14 -7.82 -13.69
C LEU A 65 -10.59 -9.23 -13.96
N ASN A 66 -11.45 -10.25 -13.92
CA ASN A 66 -11.05 -11.64 -14.05
C ASN A 66 -11.00 -12.04 -15.52
N LYS A 67 -9.80 -11.95 -16.11
CA LYS A 67 -9.54 -12.37 -17.48
C LYS A 67 -9.68 -13.88 -17.63
N PRO A 68 -10.09 -14.40 -18.80
CA PRO A 68 -10.19 -15.84 -19.04
C PRO A 68 -8.85 -16.56 -18.78
N PRO A 69 -8.79 -17.52 -17.83
CA PRO A 69 -7.58 -18.24 -17.54
C PRO A 69 -7.31 -19.35 -18.55
N VAL A 70 -6.03 -19.59 -18.85
CA VAL A 70 -5.55 -20.81 -19.51
C VAL A 70 -5.53 -21.97 -18.52
N LYS A 71 -5.23 -21.68 -17.26
CA LYS A 71 -5.16 -22.62 -16.14
C LYS A 71 -5.47 -21.88 -14.84
N SER A 72 -6.13 -22.54 -13.89
CA SER A 72 -6.31 -22.02 -12.53
C SER A 72 -5.61 -22.92 -11.52
N ILE A 73 -4.97 -22.33 -10.52
CA ILE A 73 -4.27 -23.03 -9.44
C ILE A 73 -4.90 -22.60 -8.13
N LYS A 74 -5.46 -23.55 -7.38
CA LYS A 74 -5.98 -23.29 -6.04
C LYS A 74 -4.82 -23.32 -5.05
N SER A 75 -4.61 -22.24 -4.33
CA SER A 75 -3.58 -22.10 -3.30
C SER A 75 -4.06 -22.69 -1.96
N PRO A 76 -3.15 -23.15 -1.07
CA PRO A 76 -3.52 -23.65 0.25
C PRO A 76 -4.29 -22.66 1.14
N ASP A 77 -4.04 -21.35 0.99
CA ASP A 77 -4.76 -20.26 1.68
C ASP A 77 -6.16 -19.97 1.11
N GLY A 78 -6.61 -20.72 0.10
CA GLY A 78 -7.94 -20.55 -0.51
C GLY A 78 -8.00 -19.50 -1.62
N ASP A 79 -6.86 -18.91 -2.01
CA ASP A 79 -6.77 -18.14 -3.24
C ASP A 79 -6.85 -19.03 -4.49
N ILE A 80 -7.26 -18.39 -5.59
CA ILE A 80 -7.17 -18.97 -6.92
C ILE A 80 -6.27 -18.07 -7.74
N ILE A 81 -5.19 -18.64 -8.27
CA ILE A 81 -4.28 -17.97 -9.19
C ILE A 81 -4.65 -18.40 -10.61
N ASP A 82 -5.10 -17.45 -11.41
CA ASP A 82 -5.45 -17.60 -12.80
C ASP A 82 -4.24 -17.28 -13.68
N CYS A 83 -3.78 -18.27 -14.44
CA CYS A 83 -2.75 -18.10 -15.44
C CYS A 83 -3.38 -17.50 -16.70
N VAL A 84 -3.24 -16.19 -16.87
CA VAL A 84 -3.83 -15.42 -17.97
C VAL A 84 -2.80 -15.29 -19.07
N HIS A 85 -3.19 -15.51 -20.33
CA HIS A 85 -2.28 -15.31 -21.46
C HIS A 85 -1.73 -13.88 -21.45
N MET A 86 -0.43 -13.71 -21.67
CA MET A 86 0.26 -12.44 -21.46
C MET A 86 -0.31 -11.29 -22.29
N SER A 87 -0.87 -11.56 -23.48
CA SER A 87 -1.54 -10.56 -24.34
C SER A 87 -2.95 -10.17 -23.89
N HIS A 88 -3.54 -10.85 -22.91
CA HIS A 88 -4.91 -10.61 -22.43
C HIS A 88 -4.94 -10.05 -21.00
N GLN A 89 -3.78 -9.68 -20.46
CA GLN A 89 -3.66 -9.17 -19.10
C GLN A 89 -4.40 -7.82 -18.90
N PRO A 90 -4.77 -7.47 -17.65
CA PRO A 90 -5.51 -6.25 -17.34
C PRO A 90 -4.86 -4.96 -17.85
N ALA A 91 -3.54 -4.93 -18.01
CA ALA A 91 -2.80 -3.76 -18.50
C ALA A 91 -3.35 -3.18 -19.82
N PHE A 92 -3.84 -4.03 -20.73
CA PHE A 92 -4.30 -3.60 -22.06
C PHE A 92 -5.73 -3.09 -22.11
N ASP A 93 -6.42 -3.05 -20.97
CA ASP A 93 -7.68 -2.31 -20.86
C ASP A 93 -7.42 -0.78 -20.81
N HIS A 94 -6.17 -0.35 -20.57
CA HIS A 94 -5.81 1.07 -20.62
C HIS A 94 -5.93 1.60 -22.06
N PRO A 95 -6.61 2.72 -22.32
CA PRO A 95 -6.74 3.30 -23.66
C PRO A 95 -5.39 3.45 -24.38
N ASP A 96 -4.38 3.97 -23.68
CA ASP A 96 -3.05 4.21 -24.25
C ASP A 96 -2.21 2.94 -24.43
N LEU A 97 -2.62 1.80 -23.84
CA LEU A 97 -1.87 0.54 -23.91
C LEU A 97 -2.51 -0.51 -24.81
N LYS A 98 -3.66 -0.25 -25.44
CA LYS A 98 -4.38 -1.25 -26.27
C LYS A 98 -3.52 -1.88 -27.37
N ASN A 99 -2.63 -1.09 -27.97
CA ASN A 99 -1.74 -1.54 -29.04
C ASN A 99 -0.28 -1.61 -28.57
N HIS A 100 -0.04 -1.60 -27.26
CA HIS A 100 1.29 -1.60 -26.70
C HIS A 100 1.99 -2.92 -27.02
N LYS A 101 3.13 -2.84 -27.68
CA LYS A 101 3.97 -4.01 -27.91
C LYS A 101 4.71 -4.30 -26.62
N ILE A 102 4.39 -5.44 -26.01
CA ILE A 102 5.12 -5.91 -24.83
C ILE A 102 6.61 -5.90 -25.16
N GLN A 103 7.38 -5.19 -24.34
CA GLN A 103 8.82 -5.32 -24.27
C GLN A 103 9.13 -6.71 -23.73
N ALA A 104 8.98 -7.69 -24.62
CA ALA A 104 9.32 -9.05 -24.37
C ALA A 104 10.82 -9.17 -24.60
N ILE A 105 11.46 -9.76 -23.59
CA ILE A 105 12.71 -10.52 -23.69
C ILE A 105 12.46 -11.63 -24.73
N ASN A 106 12.40 -11.29 -26.01
CA ASN A 106 12.19 -12.22 -27.11
C ASN A 106 13.50 -12.97 -27.35
N ASN A 107 13.82 -13.83 -26.40
CA ASN A 107 14.73 -14.96 -26.38
C ASN A 107 15.04 -15.18 -24.91
N ARG A 108 15.12 -16.45 -24.47
CA ARG A 108 15.72 -16.87 -23.19
C ARG A 108 17.17 -16.37 -22.98
N PHE A 109 17.66 -15.48 -23.83
CA PHE A 109 19.00 -14.91 -23.90
C PHE A 109 19.06 -13.38 -23.96
N MET A 110 17.94 -12.64 -23.90
CA MET A 110 17.99 -11.18 -23.71
C MET A 110 17.05 -10.73 -22.61
N LYS A 111 17.41 -11.05 -21.36
CA LYS A 111 17.04 -10.20 -20.20
C LYS A 111 17.33 -8.71 -20.58
N PRO A 112 16.86 -7.69 -19.86
CA PRO A 112 17.44 -6.35 -19.98
C PRO A 112 18.94 -6.36 -19.56
N GLN A 113 19.80 -7.09 -20.28
CA GLN A 113 21.18 -7.40 -19.91
C GLN A 113 22.07 -6.17 -20.03
N ASN A 114 21.63 -5.17 -20.81
CA ASN A 114 22.40 -3.95 -21.04
C ASN A 114 21.93 -2.77 -20.18
N PHE A 115 20.78 -2.90 -19.49
CA PHE A 115 20.13 -1.79 -18.78
C PHE A 115 19.64 -2.15 -17.37
N HIS A 116 20.05 -3.31 -16.84
CA HIS A 116 19.84 -3.66 -15.45
C HIS A 116 20.92 -2.99 -14.57
N PRO A 117 20.56 -2.30 -13.47
CA PRO A 117 21.52 -1.57 -12.62
C PRO A 117 22.64 -2.42 -12.02
N GLU A 118 22.41 -3.73 -11.82
CA GLU A 118 23.40 -4.68 -11.31
C GLU A 118 24.30 -5.30 -12.41
N GLY A 119 24.18 -4.84 -13.65
CA GLY A 119 24.92 -5.38 -14.80
C GLY A 119 24.35 -6.70 -15.34
N LYS A 120 25.19 -7.47 -16.08
CA LYS A 120 24.78 -8.75 -16.66
C LYS A 120 24.36 -9.71 -15.55
N ILE A 121 23.06 -10.05 -15.50
CA ILE A 121 22.55 -11.18 -14.70
C ILE A 121 23.08 -12.48 -15.34
N LEU A 122 24.35 -12.82 -15.07
CA LEU A 122 24.96 -14.08 -15.43
C LEU A 122 24.13 -15.19 -14.79
N ALA A 123 23.39 -15.91 -15.64
CA ALA A 123 22.98 -17.26 -15.27
C ALA A 123 24.27 -18.02 -14.91
N ASP A 124 24.26 -18.69 -13.76
CA ASP A 124 25.32 -19.58 -13.27
C ASP A 124 26.43 -18.99 -12.40
N SER A 125 26.13 -17.95 -11.62
CA SER A 125 26.85 -17.79 -10.34
C SER A 125 26.17 -18.68 -9.29
N LYS A 126 26.65 -19.92 -9.12
CA LYS A 126 26.45 -20.70 -7.88
C LYS A 126 27.19 -19.98 -6.73
N VAL A 127 26.76 -18.77 -6.39
CA VAL A 127 27.07 -18.16 -5.10
C VAL A 127 25.92 -18.58 -4.22
N SER A 128 26.22 -19.47 -3.29
CA SER A 128 25.29 -19.91 -2.25
C SER A 128 24.92 -18.73 -1.36
N SER A 129 23.98 -17.89 -1.79
CA SER A 129 23.17 -17.13 -0.86
C SER A 129 22.21 -18.13 -0.22
N SER A 130 22.40 -18.41 1.06
CA SER A 130 21.61 -19.36 1.88
C SER A 130 20.14 -18.99 2.05
N SER A 131 19.62 -18.02 1.30
CA SER A 131 18.20 -17.69 1.26
C SER A 131 17.48 -18.65 0.30
N SER A 132 16.74 -19.62 0.86
CA SER A 132 15.72 -20.36 0.10
C SER A 132 14.88 -19.39 -0.72
N PRO A 133 14.59 -19.64 -2.01
CA PRO A 133 13.75 -18.75 -2.80
C PRO A 133 12.42 -18.55 -2.06
N VAL A 134 12.09 -17.29 -1.76
CA VAL A 134 10.82 -16.95 -1.13
C VAL A 134 9.71 -17.45 -2.04
N ALA A 135 8.92 -18.38 -1.52
CA ALA A 135 7.88 -19.09 -2.25
C ALA A 135 6.55 -18.42 -1.93
N GLN A 136 5.78 -18.05 -2.95
CA GLN A 136 4.41 -17.68 -2.69
C GLN A 136 3.61 -18.94 -2.41
N LEU A 137 2.66 -18.92 -1.48
CA LEU A 137 2.05 -20.16 -0.97
C LEU A 137 1.42 -21.04 -2.07
N TRP A 138 0.87 -20.41 -3.12
CA TRP A 138 0.30 -21.10 -4.30
C TRP A 138 1.28 -21.98 -5.06
N HIS A 139 2.58 -21.73 -4.89
CA HIS A 139 3.66 -22.53 -5.47
C HIS A 139 3.66 -23.99 -5.01
N GLN A 140 3.04 -24.30 -3.88
CA GLN A 140 2.89 -25.69 -3.43
C GLN A 140 2.02 -26.51 -4.39
N ASN A 141 1.09 -25.86 -5.08
CA ASN A 141 0.09 -26.52 -5.93
C ASN A 141 0.35 -26.33 -7.44
N GLY A 142 1.47 -25.71 -7.81
CA GLY A 142 1.96 -25.68 -9.19
C GLY A 142 2.58 -24.35 -9.62
N ARG A 143 2.75 -24.19 -10.94
CA ARG A 143 3.21 -22.98 -11.62
C ARG A 143 2.34 -22.68 -12.85
N CYS A 144 2.34 -21.42 -13.26
CA CYS A 144 1.75 -21.00 -14.52
C CYS A 144 2.67 -21.38 -15.70
N PRO A 145 2.10 -21.77 -16.86
CA PRO A 145 2.89 -22.11 -18.04
C PRO A 145 3.55 -20.89 -18.69
N ASP A 146 4.62 -21.12 -19.46
CA ASP A 146 5.27 -20.11 -20.30
C ASP A 146 4.24 -19.35 -21.17
N GLY A 147 4.43 -18.04 -21.34
CA GLY A 147 3.51 -17.18 -22.11
C GLY A 147 2.26 -16.74 -21.35
N THR A 148 2.15 -17.07 -20.06
CA THR A 148 1.08 -16.59 -19.17
C THR A 148 1.63 -15.82 -17.98
N ILE A 149 0.78 -15.01 -17.36
CA ILE A 149 1.06 -14.34 -16.08
C ILE A 149 0.10 -14.86 -15.00
N PRO A 150 0.55 -15.03 -13.75
CA PRO A 150 -0.31 -15.40 -12.64
C PRO A 150 -1.07 -14.18 -12.12
N VAL A 151 -2.41 -14.26 -12.12
CA VAL A 151 -3.30 -13.21 -11.62
C VAL A 151 -4.14 -13.77 -10.48
N ARG A 152 -4.14 -13.13 -9.31
CA ARG A 152 -5.05 -13.53 -8.22
C ARG A 152 -6.48 -13.22 -8.61
N ARG A 153 -7.35 -14.23 -8.59
CA ARG A 153 -8.77 -14.06 -8.91
C ARG A 153 -9.46 -13.17 -7.88
N THR A 154 -10.14 -12.13 -8.37
CA THR A 154 -10.98 -11.27 -7.54
C THR A 154 -12.30 -11.99 -7.24
N LYS A 155 -12.69 -12.04 -5.97
CA LYS A 155 -13.97 -12.62 -5.52
C LYS A 155 -15.05 -11.55 -5.43
N LYS A 156 -16.32 -11.97 -5.43
CA LYS A 156 -17.46 -11.05 -5.29
C LYS A 156 -17.40 -10.32 -3.96
N GLU A 157 -17.03 -11.04 -2.92
CA GLU A 157 -16.88 -10.56 -1.55
C GLU A 157 -15.80 -9.48 -1.46
N ASP A 158 -14.77 -9.54 -2.31
CA ASP A 158 -13.71 -8.52 -2.36
C ASP A 158 -14.26 -7.15 -2.78
N ILE A 159 -15.10 -7.13 -3.80
CA ILE A 159 -15.72 -5.89 -4.29
C ILE A 159 -16.74 -5.35 -3.28
N LEU A 160 -17.44 -6.24 -2.56
CA LEU A 160 -18.48 -5.85 -1.62
C LEU A 160 -17.94 -5.27 -0.30
N ARG A 161 -16.66 -5.52 0.04
CA ARG A 161 -16.01 -4.86 1.18
C ARG A 161 -15.67 -3.40 0.87
N ALA A 162 -15.31 -3.09 -0.37
CA ALA A 162 -15.00 -1.73 -0.77
C ALA A 162 -16.23 -0.80 -0.64
N SER A 163 -15.96 0.45 -0.26
CA SER A 163 -16.98 1.51 -0.15
C SER A 163 -17.85 1.72 -1.40
N SER A 164 -17.32 1.39 -2.58
CA SER A 164 -18.07 1.34 -3.83
C SER A 164 -17.33 0.47 -4.86
N ILE A 165 -18.06 -0.02 -5.86
CA ILE A 165 -17.49 -0.83 -6.94
C ILE A 165 -16.38 -0.06 -7.68
N GLN A 166 -16.57 1.24 -7.91
CA GLN A 166 -15.63 2.10 -8.63
C GLN A 166 -14.35 2.39 -7.83
N ARG A 167 -14.39 2.23 -6.50
CA ARG A 167 -13.24 2.45 -5.61
C ARG A 167 -12.52 1.17 -5.22
N PHE A 168 -13.01 0.00 -5.63
CA PHE A 168 -12.31 -1.26 -5.35
C PHE A 168 -10.90 -1.22 -5.94
N GLY A 169 -9.91 -1.53 -5.11
CA GLY A 169 -8.49 -1.49 -5.47
C GLY A 169 -7.86 -0.09 -5.48
N LYS A 170 -8.59 1.00 -5.22
CA LYS A 170 -8.02 2.37 -5.18
C LYS A 170 -7.79 2.84 -3.74
N LYS A 171 -6.69 3.56 -3.51
CA LYS A 171 -6.45 4.22 -2.21
C LYS A 171 -7.47 5.36 -1.98
N LYS A 172 -7.75 5.67 -0.71
CA LYS A 172 -8.52 6.86 -0.34
C LYS A 172 -7.63 8.10 -0.47
N GLN A 173 -8.19 9.24 -0.86
CA GLN A 173 -7.40 10.47 -0.99
C GLN A 173 -6.83 10.86 0.38
N LYS A 174 -5.56 11.30 0.40
CA LYS A 174 -4.72 11.74 1.56
C LYS A 174 -3.77 10.71 2.21
N SER A 175 -3.29 9.68 1.53
CA SER A 175 -2.27 8.74 2.06
C SER A 175 -0.84 9.07 1.61
N PHE A 176 -0.31 10.26 1.94
CA PHE A 176 1.07 10.61 1.60
C PHE A 176 1.84 11.10 2.82
N PRO A 177 3.03 10.54 3.12
CA PRO A 177 3.97 11.20 4.02
C PRO A 177 4.45 12.52 3.36
N GLN A 178 4.54 13.59 4.14
CA GLN A 178 5.08 14.88 3.68
C GLN A 178 6.19 15.34 4.62
N PRO A 179 7.44 14.89 4.41
CA PRO A 179 8.53 15.23 5.33
C PRO A 179 8.90 16.74 5.35
N SER A 180 8.70 17.45 4.23
CA SER A 180 9.20 18.82 4.01
C SER A 180 8.19 19.94 4.29
N ALA A 181 6.92 19.62 4.60
CA ALA A 181 5.94 20.62 5.05
C ALA A 181 5.98 20.72 6.57
N LYS A 182 6.12 21.94 7.14
CA LYS A 182 5.85 22.17 8.56
C LYS A 182 4.45 21.63 8.85
N PRO A 183 4.29 20.61 9.70
CA PRO A 183 2.99 20.02 9.91
C PRO A 183 2.06 21.08 10.49
N LEU A 184 1.00 21.42 9.76
CA LEU A 184 -0.15 22.07 10.39
C LEU A 184 -0.74 21.01 11.34
N PRO A 185 -0.89 21.32 12.65
CA PRO A 185 -1.34 20.35 13.65
C PRO A 185 -2.65 19.62 13.29
N ASP A 186 -3.46 20.23 12.44
CA ASP A 186 -4.81 19.78 12.06
C ASP A 186 -4.84 18.88 10.81
N ILE A 187 -3.71 18.69 10.12
CA ILE A 187 -3.61 17.86 8.89
C ILE A 187 -3.14 16.43 9.21
N LEU A 188 -2.28 16.26 10.22
CA LEU A 188 -1.74 14.96 10.64
C LEU A 188 -2.83 14.03 11.22
N THR A 189 -3.86 14.60 11.84
CA THR A 189 -5.00 13.87 12.43
C THR A 189 -6.10 13.51 11.42
N GLN A 190 -6.08 14.06 10.20
CA GLN A 190 -7.20 13.92 9.25
C GLN A 190 -7.05 12.80 8.22
N SER A 191 -5.84 12.25 8.00
CA SER A 191 -5.67 11.11 7.09
C SER A 191 -6.02 9.78 7.77
N GLY A 192 -5.71 9.67 9.07
CA GLY A 192 -5.70 8.39 9.78
C GLY A 192 -4.53 7.48 9.39
N HIS A 193 -3.54 8.00 8.65
CA HIS A 193 -2.34 7.26 8.25
C HIS A 193 -1.15 7.66 9.13
N GLN A 194 -0.33 6.69 9.53
CA GLN A 194 0.91 6.92 10.25
C GLN A 194 2.06 6.17 9.61
N HIS A 195 3.23 6.79 9.64
CA HIS A 195 4.43 6.41 8.92
C HIS A 195 5.60 6.28 9.88
N ALA A 196 6.49 5.35 9.53
CA ALA A 196 7.84 5.29 10.09
C ALA A 196 8.78 5.01 8.92
N ILE A 197 9.32 6.08 8.35
CA ILE A 197 10.05 6.04 7.09
C ILE A 197 11.43 6.68 7.17
N VAL A 198 12.27 6.24 6.25
CA VAL A 198 13.51 6.90 5.86
C VAL A 198 13.34 7.38 4.42
N TYR A 199 13.87 8.55 4.09
CA TYR A 199 13.75 9.13 2.76
C TYR A 199 15.03 9.80 2.28
N VAL A 200 15.14 9.97 0.96
CA VAL A 200 16.08 10.88 0.31
C VAL A 200 15.35 11.75 -0.69
N GLU A 201 15.76 13.01 -0.80
CA GLU A 201 15.18 13.98 -1.71
C GLU A 201 16.27 14.90 -2.29
N GLY A 202 15.90 15.82 -3.18
CA GLY A 202 16.79 16.88 -3.67
C GLY A 202 17.74 16.50 -4.82
N ASP A 203 17.63 15.28 -5.36
CA ASP A 203 18.38 14.82 -6.54
C ASP A 203 17.44 14.15 -7.55
N LYS A 204 17.96 13.76 -8.71
CA LYS A 204 17.27 12.93 -9.71
C LYS A 204 17.56 11.45 -9.45
N TYR A 205 16.51 10.71 -9.13
CA TYR A 205 16.58 9.27 -8.89
C TYR A 205 15.94 8.50 -10.04
N TYR A 206 16.60 7.44 -10.48
CA TYR A 206 16.15 6.59 -11.60
C TYR A 206 15.70 5.21 -11.11
N GLY A 207 15.48 5.07 -9.80
CA GLY A 207 15.12 3.79 -9.20
C GLY A 207 15.60 3.66 -7.77
N ALA A 208 15.22 2.55 -7.15
CA ALA A 208 15.63 2.19 -5.82
C ALA A 208 15.61 0.68 -5.62
N LYS A 209 16.50 0.19 -4.76
CA LYS A 209 16.57 -1.20 -4.31
C LYS A 209 16.55 -1.27 -2.79
N ALA A 210 15.88 -2.27 -2.24
CA ALA A 210 16.02 -2.63 -0.84
C ALA A 210 15.78 -4.12 -0.62
N THR A 211 16.30 -4.63 0.50
CA THR A 211 15.89 -5.89 1.09
C THR A 211 14.99 -5.61 2.29
N ILE A 212 13.76 -6.12 2.24
CA ILE A 212 12.67 -5.85 3.16
C ILE A 212 12.35 -7.12 3.91
N ASN A 213 12.48 -7.10 5.23
CA ASN A 213 12.08 -8.24 6.04
C ASN A 213 10.54 -8.35 6.11
N VAL A 214 10.02 -9.58 6.10
CA VAL A 214 8.58 -9.85 6.00
C VAL A 214 8.01 -10.38 7.32
N TRP A 215 6.91 -9.78 7.80
CA TRP A 215 6.24 -10.09 9.07
C TRP A 215 4.74 -10.24 8.88
N ASP A 216 4.05 -10.77 9.89
CA ASP A 216 2.59 -10.87 9.98
C ASP A 216 2.02 -9.90 11.05
N PRO A 217 1.96 -8.58 10.80
CA PRO A 217 1.45 -7.62 11.77
C PRO A 217 -0.03 -7.85 12.07
N ARG A 218 -0.42 -7.72 13.35
CA ARG A 218 -1.82 -7.74 13.75
C ARG A 218 -2.51 -6.43 13.37
N ILE A 219 -3.64 -6.54 12.70
CA ILE A 219 -4.53 -5.42 12.35
C ILE A 219 -5.71 -5.42 13.32
N GLN A 220 -5.99 -4.29 13.97
CA GLN A 220 -7.10 -4.18 14.92
C GLN A 220 -8.44 -4.08 14.19
N GLN A 221 -8.57 -3.17 13.22
CA GLN A 221 -9.84 -2.95 12.51
C GLN A 221 -9.80 -3.48 11.07
N PRO A 222 -10.88 -4.13 10.56
CA PRO A 222 -10.89 -4.67 9.20
C PRO A 222 -10.66 -3.64 8.08
N ASN A 223 -10.95 -2.37 8.33
CA ASN A 223 -10.74 -1.26 7.40
C ASN A 223 -9.37 -0.58 7.55
N GLU A 224 -8.48 -1.14 8.38
CA GLU A 224 -7.09 -0.72 8.51
C GLU A 224 -6.16 -1.62 7.69
N PHE A 225 -4.91 -1.20 7.57
CA PHE A 225 -3.84 -2.01 7.00
C PHE A 225 -2.52 -1.69 7.69
N SER A 226 -1.55 -2.59 7.49
CA SER A 226 -0.13 -2.32 7.74
C SER A 226 0.65 -2.74 6.50
N LEU A 227 1.59 -1.90 6.08
CA LEU A 227 2.42 -2.16 4.91
C LEU A 227 3.87 -1.76 5.13
N SER A 228 4.74 -2.39 4.37
CA SER A 228 6.18 -2.17 4.34
C SER A 228 6.61 -2.07 2.89
N GLN A 229 7.08 -0.90 2.47
CA GLN A 229 7.26 -0.62 1.06
C GLN A 229 8.34 0.41 0.75
N MET A 230 8.55 0.55 -0.55
CA MET A 230 9.34 1.61 -1.17
C MET A 230 8.42 2.50 -1.99
N TRP A 231 8.61 3.81 -1.90
CA TRP A 231 7.94 4.81 -2.74
C TRP A 231 8.94 5.47 -3.68
N ILE A 232 8.57 5.55 -4.96
CA ILE A 232 9.30 6.30 -5.98
C ILE A 232 8.42 7.44 -6.43
N LEU A 233 8.81 8.66 -6.07
CA LEU A 233 7.94 9.83 -6.10
C LEU A 233 8.48 10.91 -7.04
N GLY A 234 7.58 11.58 -7.76
CA GLY A 234 7.89 12.76 -8.57
C GLY A 234 6.67 13.67 -8.73
N GLY A 235 6.89 14.99 -8.73
CA GLY A 235 5.81 15.99 -8.78
C GLY A 235 5.48 16.57 -7.40
N SER A 236 4.34 17.25 -7.28
CA SER A 236 3.96 17.97 -6.05
C SER A 236 2.91 17.21 -5.23
N PHE A 237 3.17 17.07 -3.93
CA PHE A 237 2.24 16.45 -3.00
C PHE A 237 0.86 17.14 -3.00
N GLY A 238 -0.20 16.34 -3.03
CA GLY A 238 -1.59 16.83 -2.97
C GLY A 238 -2.10 17.52 -4.25
N GLN A 239 -1.29 17.61 -5.31
CA GLN A 239 -1.69 18.18 -6.60
C GLN A 239 -1.57 17.15 -7.71
N ASP A 240 -0.35 16.83 -8.14
CA ASP A 240 -0.08 16.06 -9.36
C ASP A 240 1.02 15.00 -9.14
N LEU A 241 1.19 14.56 -7.90
CA LEU A 241 2.16 13.54 -7.50
C LEU A 241 2.00 12.25 -8.32
N ASN A 242 3.12 11.82 -8.88
CA ASN A 242 3.31 10.50 -9.46
C ASN A 242 3.96 9.60 -8.41
N SER A 243 3.48 8.37 -8.28
CA SER A 243 4.02 7.39 -7.34
C SER A 243 4.06 6.00 -7.97
N ILE A 244 5.17 5.29 -7.75
CA ILE A 244 5.29 3.85 -7.91
C ILE A 244 5.64 3.26 -6.54
N GLU A 245 4.90 2.26 -6.13
CA GLU A 245 4.97 1.65 -4.81
C GLU A 245 5.11 0.14 -4.92
N ALA A 246 6.01 -0.44 -4.14
CA ALA A 246 6.23 -1.87 -4.13
C ALA A 246 6.71 -2.35 -2.75
N GLY A 247 6.12 -3.45 -2.27
CA GLY A 247 6.36 -3.95 -0.92
C GLY A 247 5.50 -5.13 -0.54
N TRP A 248 5.31 -5.35 0.75
CA TRP A 248 4.34 -6.30 1.29
C TRP A 248 3.33 -5.59 2.20
N GLN A 249 2.11 -6.11 2.27
CA GLN A 249 1.06 -5.55 3.13
C GLN A 249 0.16 -6.63 3.73
N VAL A 250 -0.46 -6.30 4.85
CA VAL A 250 -1.64 -6.98 5.41
C VAL A 250 -2.80 -5.99 5.32
N SER A 251 -3.80 -6.32 4.50
CA SER A 251 -4.96 -5.45 4.23
C SER A 251 -6.25 -6.27 4.16
N PRO A 252 -6.96 -6.41 5.28
CA PRO A 252 -8.19 -7.20 5.35
C PRO A 252 -9.32 -6.63 4.48
N ASP A 253 -9.42 -5.31 4.37
CA ASP A 253 -10.39 -4.65 3.48
C ASP A 253 -10.18 -5.08 2.01
N LEU A 254 -8.92 -5.11 1.55
CA LEU A 254 -8.58 -5.43 0.17
C LEU A 254 -8.69 -6.93 -0.13
N TYR A 255 -8.13 -7.79 0.74
CA TYR A 255 -7.96 -9.23 0.45
C TYR A 255 -8.99 -10.13 1.15
N GLY A 256 -9.62 -9.66 2.23
CA GLY A 256 -10.60 -10.42 3.00
C GLY A 256 -9.97 -11.40 3.98
N ASP A 257 -8.67 -11.29 4.20
CA ASP A 257 -7.87 -12.05 5.15
C ASP A 257 -6.74 -11.20 5.72
N ASN A 258 -6.01 -11.77 6.67
CA ASN A 258 -4.86 -11.13 7.30
C ASN A 258 -3.53 -11.66 6.72
N ASN A 259 -3.53 -12.29 5.53
CA ASN A 259 -2.30 -12.84 4.99
C ASN A 259 -1.36 -11.71 4.54
N THR A 260 -0.07 -11.88 4.80
CA THR A 260 0.96 -10.97 4.30
C THR A 260 1.21 -11.20 2.81
N ARG A 261 0.95 -10.19 1.99
CA ARG A 261 0.88 -10.31 0.54
C ARG A 261 1.83 -9.34 -0.16
N LEU A 262 2.52 -9.82 -1.19
CA LEU A 262 3.29 -8.96 -2.10
C LEU A 262 2.31 -8.01 -2.80
N PHE A 263 2.64 -6.74 -2.89
CA PHE A 263 1.83 -5.80 -3.63
C PHE A 263 2.63 -4.77 -4.40
N THR A 264 1.93 -4.16 -5.36
CA THR A 264 2.34 -2.89 -5.96
C THR A 264 1.17 -1.92 -5.96
N TYR A 265 1.48 -0.64 -6.06
CA TYR A 265 0.53 0.41 -6.36
C TYR A 265 1.21 1.43 -7.29
N TRP A 266 0.44 2.14 -8.10
CA TRP A 266 0.95 3.29 -8.86
C TRP A 266 -0.13 4.35 -9.00
N THR A 267 0.23 5.61 -9.20
CA THR A 267 -0.67 6.71 -9.57
C THR A 267 0.10 7.77 -10.35
N SER A 268 -0.58 8.53 -11.21
CA SER A 268 -0.04 9.69 -11.91
C SER A 268 -0.76 11.00 -11.57
N ASP A 269 -1.69 10.98 -10.63
CA ASP A 269 -2.57 12.11 -10.30
C ASP A 269 -2.86 12.22 -8.80
N ALA A 270 -1.87 11.94 -7.95
CA ALA A 270 -2.00 12.04 -6.50
C ALA A 270 -3.17 11.21 -5.91
N TYR A 271 -3.37 9.98 -6.40
CA TYR A 271 -4.47 9.08 -6.03
C TYR A 271 -5.87 9.63 -6.31
N GLN A 272 -6.02 10.59 -7.22
CA GLN A 272 -7.31 11.21 -7.48
C GLN A 272 -8.24 10.30 -8.27
N ALA A 273 -7.82 9.92 -9.47
CA ALA A 273 -8.59 9.10 -10.40
C ALA A 273 -7.80 7.90 -10.92
N THR A 274 -6.48 8.03 -11.08
CA THR A 274 -5.60 6.99 -11.61
C THR A 274 -5.07 6.05 -10.54
N GLY A 275 -4.65 4.86 -10.97
CA GLY A 275 -3.95 3.94 -10.09
C GLY A 275 -4.84 2.99 -9.32
N CYS A 276 -4.25 1.86 -8.93
CA CYS A 276 -4.84 0.87 -8.05
C CYS A 276 -3.76 -0.12 -7.57
N TYR A 277 -4.15 -0.97 -6.63
CA TYR A 277 -3.35 -2.10 -6.19
C TYR A 277 -3.20 -3.16 -7.29
N ASN A 278 -1.99 -3.70 -7.42
CA ASN A 278 -1.67 -4.88 -8.20
C ASN A 278 -2.16 -4.77 -9.66
N LEU A 279 -2.89 -5.78 -10.13
CA LEU A 279 -3.50 -5.84 -11.46
C LEU A 279 -5.01 -5.56 -11.42
N LEU A 280 -5.50 -4.87 -10.38
CA LEU A 280 -6.94 -4.56 -10.23
C LEU A 280 -7.42 -3.46 -11.19
N CYS A 281 -6.50 -2.84 -11.91
CA CYS A 281 -6.73 -1.89 -12.97
C CYS A 281 -5.54 -1.98 -13.94
N SER A 282 -5.70 -1.34 -15.09
CA SER A 282 -4.67 -1.31 -16.11
C SER A 282 -3.51 -0.39 -15.72
N GLY A 283 -2.31 -0.61 -16.29
CA GLY A 283 -1.13 0.23 -16.08
C GLY A 283 0.18 -0.55 -15.96
N PHE A 284 0.24 -1.53 -15.07
CA PHE A 284 1.41 -2.40 -14.93
C PHE A 284 1.36 -3.56 -15.92
N ILE A 285 2.40 -3.73 -16.74
CA ILE A 285 2.54 -4.84 -17.69
C ILE A 285 3.41 -5.90 -17.05
N GLN A 286 2.81 -6.98 -16.60
CA GLN A 286 3.51 -8.14 -16.08
C GLN A 286 3.98 -9.05 -17.23
N ILE A 287 5.18 -9.63 -17.09
CA ILE A 287 5.81 -10.47 -18.10
C ILE A 287 6.28 -11.84 -17.58
N ASN A 288 6.33 -12.04 -16.26
CA ASN A 288 6.78 -13.31 -15.69
C ASN A 288 5.61 -14.22 -15.28
N SER A 289 5.83 -15.53 -15.36
CA SER A 289 4.87 -16.58 -14.98
C SER A 289 4.98 -17.03 -13.51
N ASP A 290 6.00 -16.56 -12.79
CA ASP A 290 6.43 -17.17 -11.54
C ASP A 290 5.90 -16.50 -10.28
N ILE A 291 5.64 -15.19 -10.30
CA ILE A 291 5.28 -14.41 -9.11
C ILE A 291 3.96 -13.69 -9.37
N ALA A 292 2.98 -13.88 -8.50
CA ALA A 292 1.65 -13.30 -8.58
C ALA A 292 1.55 -12.06 -7.66
N LEU A 293 1.23 -10.90 -8.22
CA LEU A 293 0.92 -9.72 -7.39
C LEU A 293 -0.36 -9.98 -6.57
N GLY A 294 -0.34 -9.56 -5.30
CA GLY A 294 -1.41 -9.77 -4.34
C GLY A 294 -1.45 -11.17 -3.73
N ALA A 295 -0.55 -12.10 -4.05
CA ALA A 295 -0.51 -13.43 -3.45
C ALA A 295 0.34 -13.47 -2.17
N SER A 296 0.00 -14.39 -1.26
CA SER A 296 0.62 -14.56 0.05
C SER A 296 2.10 -14.94 -0.06
N ILE A 297 2.93 -14.26 0.73
CA ILE A 297 4.37 -14.52 0.86
C ILE A 297 4.59 -15.62 1.90
N TYR A 298 5.51 -16.54 1.64
CA TYR A 298 5.90 -17.58 2.59
C TYR A 298 7.38 -18.00 2.42
N PRO A 299 8.08 -18.36 3.51
CA PRO A 299 7.72 -18.20 4.93
C PRO A 299 7.85 -16.75 5.43
N LEU A 300 7.35 -16.49 6.65
CA LEU A 300 7.38 -15.19 7.33
C LEU A 300 8.33 -15.20 8.53
N SER A 301 8.84 -14.03 8.91
CA SER A 301 9.76 -13.88 10.06
C SER A 301 9.06 -14.15 11.39
N ASN A 302 9.82 -14.61 12.38
CA ASN A 302 9.32 -14.91 13.72
C ASN A 302 10.17 -14.22 14.79
N TYR A 303 9.51 -13.72 15.84
CA TYR A 303 10.17 -12.98 16.91
C TYR A 303 11.23 -13.85 17.61
N GLY A 304 12.47 -13.37 17.67
CA GLY A 304 13.60 -14.07 18.26
C GLY A 304 14.02 -15.36 17.53
N SER A 305 13.57 -15.57 16.30
CA SER A 305 13.78 -16.80 15.53
C SER A 305 14.07 -16.51 14.05
N SER A 306 13.77 -17.45 13.15
CA SER A 306 14.03 -17.34 11.72
C SER A 306 13.49 -16.04 11.12
N GLN A 307 14.35 -15.35 10.39
CA GLN A 307 14.04 -14.11 9.68
C GLN A 307 14.01 -14.39 8.18
N TYR A 308 13.01 -13.84 7.50
CA TYR A 308 12.86 -13.95 6.05
C TYR A 308 12.66 -12.57 5.44
N ASP A 309 13.28 -12.36 4.29
CA ASP A 309 13.26 -11.09 3.59
C ASP A 309 13.02 -11.28 2.09
N ILE A 310 12.50 -10.22 1.46
CA ILE A 310 12.34 -10.09 0.01
C ILE A 310 13.24 -8.97 -0.47
N SER A 311 13.77 -9.07 -1.69
CA SER A 311 14.43 -7.94 -2.34
C SER A 311 13.53 -7.38 -3.43
N ILE A 312 13.40 -6.06 -3.48
CA ILE A 312 12.67 -5.35 -4.52
C ILE A 312 13.63 -4.35 -5.15
N LEU A 313 13.66 -4.35 -6.48
CA LEU A 313 14.33 -3.34 -7.27
C LEU A 313 13.30 -2.76 -8.24
N VAL A 314 13.17 -1.43 -8.24
CA VAL A 314 12.44 -0.71 -9.27
C VAL A 314 13.39 0.27 -9.92
N TRP A 315 13.45 0.30 -11.25
CA TRP A 315 14.37 1.16 -11.98
C TRP A 315 13.80 1.62 -13.31
N LYS A 316 14.21 2.79 -13.76
CA LYS A 316 13.87 3.36 -15.05
C LYS A 316 14.87 2.88 -16.09
N ASP A 317 14.37 2.26 -17.16
CA ASP A 317 15.18 1.90 -18.32
C ASP A 317 15.71 3.17 -19.00
N PRO A 318 17.03 3.39 -19.07
CA PRO A 318 17.61 4.57 -19.71
C PRO A 318 17.36 4.63 -21.23
N LYS A 319 16.98 3.52 -21.88
CA LYS A 319 16.72 3.47 -23.31
C LYS A 319 15.27 3.76 -23.66
N GLU A 320 14.35 2.98 -23.10
CA GLU A 320 12.92 3.08 -23.44
C GLU A 320 12.12 3.92 -22.43
N GLY A 321 12.72 4.29 -21.29
CA GLY A 321 12.11 5.14 -20.26
C GLY A 321 11.15 4.43 -19.31
N ASN A 322 10.84 3.15 -19.53
CA ASN A 322 9.88 2.41 -18.71
C ASN A 322 10.43 2.09 -17.31
N TRP A 323 9.55 2.08 -16.32
CA TRP A 323 9.90 1.69 -14.96
C TRP A 323 9.71 0.19 -14.76
N TRP A 324 10.79 -0.54 -14.64
CA TRP A 324 10.80 -1.98 -14.43
C TRP A 324 10.79 -2.32 -12.94
N MET A 325 10.14 -3.42 -12.59
CA MET A 325 10.17 -4.01 -11.26
C MET A 325 10.77 -5.41 -11.29
N GLN A 326 11.64 -5.70 -10.33
CA GLN A 326 12.19 -7.01 -10.06
C GLN A 326 11.89 -7.43 -8.61
N PHE A 327 11.55 -8.70 -8.45
CA PHE A 327 11.41 -9.39 -7.17
C PHE A 327 12.54 -10.41 -7.00
N GLY A 328 13.20 -10.36 -5.84
CA GLY A 328 14.42 -11.12 -5.57
C GLY A 328 15.54 -10.77 -6.55
N ASN A 329 16.43 -11.72 -6.78
CA ASN A 329 17.61 -11.52 -7.65
C ASN A 329 17.36 -11.90 -9.11
N ASN A 330 16.25 -12.60 -9.42
CA ASN A 330 16.08 -13.29 -10.71
C ASN A 330 14.71 -13.09 -11.37
N HIS A 331 13.73 -12.49 -10.71
CA HIS A 331 12.38 -12.37 -11.25
C HIS A 331 12.06 -10.93 -11.64
N VAL A 332 12.43 -10.54 -12.86
CA VAL A 332 11.91 -9.31 -13.47
C VAL A 332 10.42 -9.51 -13.71
N LEU A 333 9.58 -8.80 -12.95
CA LEU A 333 8.14 -9.00 -12.94
C LEU A 333 7.47 -8.37 -14.15
N GLY A 334 7.85 -7.13 -14.47
CA GLY A 334 7.11 -6.30 -15.41
C GLY A 334 7.56 -4.86 -15.35
N TYR A 335 6.80 -3.98 -15.98
CA TYR A 335 7.09 -2.56 -16.03
C TYR A 335 5.84 -1.69 -16.14
N TRP A 336 5.98 -0.44 -15.70
CA TRP A 336 5.06 0.65 -16.00
C TRP A 336 5.61 1.46 -17.18
N PRO A 337 4.83 1.63 -18.25
CA PRO A 337 5.20 2.52 -19.35
C PRO A 337 5.42 3.96 -18.89
N ALA A 338 6.47 4.61 -19.39
CA ALA A 338 6.77 6.02 -19.05
C ALA A 338 5.60 6.97 -19.37
N SER A 339 4.81 6.65 -20.40
CA SER A 339 3.66 7.43 -20.86
C SER A 339 2.51 7.51 -19.84
N LEU A 340 2.52 6.68 -18.79
CA LEU A 340 1.55 6.78 -17.71
C LEU A 340 1.79 7.99 -16.81
N PHE A 341 3.00 8.54 -16.83
CA PHE A 341 3.50 9.48 -15.85
C PHE A 341 3.80 10.84 -16.48
N SER A 342 3.58 11.91 -15.72
CA SER A 342 4.01 13.26 -16.06
C SER A 342 5.44 13.50 -15.58
N TYR A 343 5.71 13.30 -14.29
CA TYR A 343 7.01 13.58 -13.66
C TYR A 343 7.97 12.39 -13.73
N LEU A 344 7.48 11.19 -13.40
CA LEU A 344 8.30 9.98 -13.47
C LEU A 344 8.67 9.62 -14.93
N SER A 345 8.13 10.31 -15.93
CA SER A 345 8.61 10.22 -17.31
C SER A 345 10.07 10.68 -17.47
N ASP A 346 10.54 11.63 -16.64
CA ASP A 346 11.94 12.07 -16.56
C ASP A 346 12.71 11.29 -15.49
N SER A 347 12.40 11.55 -14.22
CA SER A 347 13.04 10.95 -13.04
C SER A 347 12.15 11.09 -11.80
N ALA A 348 12.47 10.35 -10.75
CA ALA A 348 11.95 10.61 -9.41
C ALA A 348 12.74 11.74 -8.73
N SER A 349 12.08 12.48 -7.84
CA SER A 349 12.67 13.55 -7.02
C SER A 349 12.80 13.16 -5.55
N MET A 350 12.14 12.08 -5.14
CA MET A 350 12.19 11.56 -3.78
C MET A 350 12.02 10.04 -3.80
N ILE A 351 12.76 9.38 -2.91
CA ILE A 351 12.63 7.95 -2.64
C ILE A 351 12.38 7.78 -1.15
N GLU A 352 11.40 6.97 -0.79
CA GLU A 352 11.08 6.65 0.60
C GLU A 352 11.09 5.13 0.82
N TRP A 353 11.44 4.71 2.03
CA TRP A 353 11.40 3.33 2.49
C TRP A 353 10.80 3.30 3.89
N GLY A 354 9.95 2.33 4.19
CA GLY A 354 9.49 2.11 5.55
C GLY A 354 8.06 1.59 5.64
N GLY A 355 7.44 1.86 6.79
CA GLY A 355 6.12 1.38 7.11
C GLY A 355 5.04 2.46 7.05
N GLU A 356 3.82 2.03 6.73
CA GLU A 356 2.59 2.83 6.81
C GLU A 356 1.50 1.97 7.46
N VAL A 357 0.72 2.57 8.35
CA VAL A 357 -0.48 1.95 8.93
C VAL A 357 -1.66 2.90 8.84
N VAL A 358 -2.86 2.35 8.91
CA VAL A 358 -4.06 3.14 9.21
C VAL A 358 -4.38 2.98 10.69
N ASN A 359 -4.49 4.12 11.37
CA ASN A 359 -5.07 4.26 12.70
C ASN A 359 -6.44 4.93 12.56
N SER A 360 -7.50 4.14 12.68
CA SER A 360 -8.89 4.62 12.52
C SER A 360 -9.49 5.26 13.76
N GLU A 361 -8.85 5.10 14.92
CA GLU A 361 -9.32 5.57 16.23
C GLU A 361 -10.79 5.23 16.51
N SER A 362 -11.23 4.04 16.10
CA SER A 362 -12.63 3.60 16.14
C SER A 362 -13.30 3.68 17.53
N ASP A 363 -12.51 3.59 18.61
CA ASP A 363 -12.91 3.67 20.02
C ASP A 363 -12.47 5.00 20.68
N GLY A 364 -12.05 5.99 19.88
CA GLY A 364 -11.54 7.28 20.35
C GLY A 364 -10.11 7.22 20.93
N GLN A 365 -9.39 6.13 20.67
CA GLN A 365 -8.01 5.90 21.09
C GLN A 365 -7.18 5.42 19.91
N HIS A 366 -5.86 5.54 20.01
CA HIS A 366 -4.99 4.93 19.01
C HIS A 366 -5.26 3.43 18.90
N THR A 367 -5.21 2.87 17.69
CA THR A 367 -5.38 1.42 17.51
C THR A 367 -4.10 0.66 17.85
N SER A 368 -4.23 -0.61 18.24
CA SER A 368 -3.12 -1.55 18.41
C SER A 368 -2.72 -2.22 17.09
N THR A 369 -2.98 -1.57 15.95
CA THR A 369 -2.52 -2.06 14.65
C THR A 369 -1.00 -2.00 14.62
N GLN A 370 -0.37 -3.14 14.38
CA GLN A 370 1.08 -3.27 14.42
C GLN A 370 1.69 -2.79 13.11
N MET A 371 2.81 -2.06 13.18
CA MET A 371 3.64 -1.77 12.01
C MET A 371 4.84 -2.70 11.99
N GLY A 372 5.10 -3.31 10.83
CA GLY A 372 6.22 -4.25 10.68
C GLY A 372 6.03 -5.50 11.55
N SER A 373 6.91 -5.69 12.54
CA SER A 373 6.87 -6.80 13.49
C SER A 373 5.96 -6.51 14.68
N GLY A 374 5.51 -5.25 14.83
CA GLY A 374 4.82 -4.77 16.03
C GLY A 374 5.76 -4.43 17.19
N HIS A 375 7.07 -4.42 16.96
CA HIS A 375 8.09 -4.11 17.97
C HIS A 375 8.91 -2.88 17.58
N PHE A 376 9.45 -2.19 18.60
CA PHE A 376 10.25 -0.99 18.37
C PHE A 376 11.65 -1.34 17.83
N PRO A 377 12.24 -0.44 17.01
CA PRO A 377 13.58 -0.53 16.43
C PRO A 377 14.71 -0.86 17.41
N ASP A 378 14.60 -0.42 18.67
CA ASP A 378 15.63 -0.66 19.70
C ASP A 378 15.81 -2.13 20.03
N GLU A 379 14.85 -3.00 19.70
CA GLU A 379 14.97 -4.44 19.88
C GLU A 379 15.91 -5.10 18.86
N GLY A 380 16.20 -4.43 17.73
CA GLY A 380 17.18 -4.85 16.74
C GLY A 380 16.85 -6.13 15.97
N PHE A 381 17.90 -6.74 15.39
CA PHE A 381 17.76 -7.91 14.51
C PHE A 381 17.06 -9.09 15.20
N GLY A 382 16.18 -9.76 14.46
CA GLY A 382 15.40 -10.90 14.96
C GLY A 382 14.09 -10.50 15.64
N LYS A 383 13.88 -9.21 15.93
CA LYS A 383 12.74 -8.71 16.72
C LYS A 383 12.05 -7.52 16.08
N ALA A 384 12.82 -6.49 15.71
CA ALA A 384 12.32 -5.33 15.00
C ALA A 384 12.24 -5.61 13.48
N SER A 385 11.34 -4.90 12.78
CA SER A 385 11.37 -4.91 11.33
C SER A 385 12.54 -4.11 10.78
N TYR A 386 13.02 -4.50 9.60
CA TYR A 386 14.14 -3.82 8.97
C TYR A 386 14.03 -3.72 7.46
N PHE A 387 14.67 -2.69 6.96
CA PHE A 387 15.18 -2.60 5.60
C PHE A 387 16.71 -2.63 5.67
N LYS A 388 17.33 -3.40 4.77
CA LYS A 388 18.80 -3.41 4.59
C LYS A 388 19.14 -3.31 3.11
N ASN A 389 20.40 -3.00 2.83
CA ASN A 389 20.91 -2.77 1.47
C ASN A 389 20.04 -1.74 0.72
N ILE A 390 19.65 -0.65 1.41
CA ILE A 390 18.89 0.41 0.74
C ILE A 390 19.82 1.16 -0.22
N GLN A 391 19.38 1.28 -1.47
CA GLN A 391 20.14 1.87 -2.56
C GLN A 391 19.22 2.65 -3.49
N VAL A 392 19.77 3.66 -4.16
CA VAL A 392 19.12 4.39 -5.26
C VAL A 392 19.81 4.09 -6.58
N VAL A 393 19.10 4.25 -7.69
CA VAL A 393 19.68 4.17 -9.04
C VAL A 393 19.99 5.59 -9.52
N ASP A 394 21.24 5.84 -9.90
CA ASP A 394 21.69 7.13 -10.43
C ASP A 394 21.45 7.29 -11.94
N GLY A 395 21.79 8.46 -12.49
CA GLY A 395 21.67 8.74 -13.93
C GLY A 395 22.61 7.94 -14.83
N GLU A 396 23.62 7.26 -14.27
CA GLU A 396 24.46 6.30 -14.98
C GLU A 396 23.89 4.87 -14.95
N ASN A 397 22.66 4.72 -14.43
CA ASN A 397 21.97 3.45 -14.22
C ASN A 397 22.78 2.51 -13.30
N LYS A 398 23.37 3.05 -12.22
CA LYS A 398 24.12 2.28 -11.22
C LYS A 398 23.45 2.39 -9.85
N LEU A 399 23.50 1.30 -9.10
CA LEU A 399 23.10 1.31 -7.68
C LEU A 399 24.13 2.09 -6.85
N ARG A 400 23.64 3.04 -6.07
CA ARG A 400 24.42 3.86 -5.15
C ARG A 400 23.81 3.79 -3.77
N ALA A 401 24.68 3.85 -2.75
CA ALA A 401 24.22 4.12 -1.40
C ALA A 401 23.57 5.52 -1.37
N PRO A 402 22.38 5.68 -0.79
CA PRO A 402 21.77 6.99 -0.61
C PRO A 402 22.66 7.86 0.30
N LYS A 403 22.63 9.17 0.05
CA LYS A 403 23.27 10.20 0.88
C LYS A 403 22.19 10.96 1.63
N ASP A 404 22.55 11.53 2.77
CA ASP A 404 21.70 12.48 3.51
C ASP A 404 20.29 11.94 3.83
N LEU A 405 20.23 10.72 4.38
CA LEU A 405 18.98 10.07 4.77
C LEU A 405 18.21 10.90 5.81
N GLY A 406 16.99 11.29 5.47
CA GLY A 406 16.02 11.87 6.40
C GLY A 406 15.18 10.78 7.07
N ILE A 407 14.63 11.08 8.26
CA ILE A 407 13.67 10.24 8.97
C ILE A 407 12.36 11.03 9.13
N TYR A 408 11.23 10.36 8.97
CA TYR A 408 9.91 10.95 9.23
C TYR A 408 8.98 9.95 9.93
N THR A 409 8.31 10.46 10.96
CA THR A 409 7.34 9.78 11.82
C THR A 409 6.32 10.81 12.32
N GLU A 410 5.05 10.47 12.40
CA GLU A 410 4.03 11.35 13.02
C GLU A 410 4.13 11.34 14.55
N GLN A 411 4.34 10.17 15.14
CA GLN A 411 4.41 9.99 16.59
C GLN A 411 5.35 8.86 16.98
N ASP A 412 6.56 9.22 17.38
CA ASP A 412 7.64 8.28 17.73
C ASP A 412 7.30 7.29 18.84
N SER A 413 6.35 7.66 19.71
CA SER A 413 5.91 6.78 20.79
C SER A 413 4.97 5.67 20.34
N CYS A 414 4.43 5.74 19.11
CA CYS A 414 3.58 4.71 18.51
C CYS A 414 4.38 3.84 17.54
N TYR A 415 5.13 4.50 16.65
CA TYR A 415 6.00 3.89 15.64
C TYR A 415 7.20 4.80 15.42
N ASN A 416 8.39 4.24 15.33
CA ASN A 416 9.59 5.02 15.07
C ASN A 416 10.61 4.27 14.21
N VAL A 417 11.74 4.93 13.96
CA VAL A 417 12.81 4.48 13.07
C VAL A 417 14.15 4.63 13.77
N LYS A 418 15.06 3.68 13.51
CA LYS A 418 16.47 3.77 13.91
C LYS A 418 17.37 3.36 12.75
N THR A 419 18.14 4.32 12.24
CA THR A 419 19.06 4.09 11.12
C THR A 419 20.40 3.52 11.59
N GLY A 420 21.09 2.84 10.69
CA GLY A 420 22.43 2.31 10.89
C GLY A 420 23.15 2.07 9.57
N ASN A 421 24.45 1.82 9.68
CA ASN A 421 25.30 1.44 8.56
C ASN A 421 26.23 0.30 9.00
N ALA A 422 26.35 -0.74 8.18
CA ALA A 422 27.27 -1.85 8.42
C ALA A 422 27.74 -2.44 7.07
N ASP A 423 28.93 -3.03 7.04
CA ASP A 423 29.55 -3.52 5.80
C ASP A 423 28.69 -4.57 5.07
N ASP A 424 28.01 -5.44 5.82
CA ASP A 424 27.19 -6.55 5.30
C ASP A 424 25.72 -6.17 5.05
N TRP A 425 25.24 -5.08 5.64
CA TRP A 425 23.86 -4.58 5.51
C TRP A 425 23.76 -3.29 4.70
N GLY A 426 24.90 -2.69 4.32
CA GLY A 426 24.96 -1.36 3.74
C GLY A 426 24.30 -0.33 4.66
N ASN A 427 23.63 0.65 4.07
CA ASN A 427 22.66 1.46 4.80
C ASN A 427 21.43 0.60 5.14
N TYR A 428 21.02 0.66 6.40
CA TYR A 428 19.87 -0.06 6.89
C TYR A 428 19.12 0.78 7.93
N PHE A 429 17.90 0.36 8.23
CA PHE A 429 17.18 0.88 9.38
C PHE A 429 16.25 -0.17 9.94
N TYR A 430 16.03 -0.09 11.25
CA TYR A 430 14.92 -0.74 11.90
C TYR A 430 13.73 0.23 11.99
N TYR A 431 12.52 -0.29 11.88
CA TYR A 431 11.29 0.49 11.98
C TYR A 431 10.18 -0.35 12.60
N GLY A 432 9.12 0.32 13.05
CA GLY A 432 7.88 -0.31 13.48
C GLY A 432 7.47 0.10 14.88
N GLY A 433 6.49 -0.64 15.41
CA GLY A 433 5.92 -0.38 16.73
C GLY A 433 4.57 -1.07 16.91
N PRO A 434 4.09 -1.17 18.16
CA PRO A 434 2.86 -1.88 18.48
C PRO A 434 1.58 -1.08 18.20
N GLY A 435 1.69 0.20 17.81
CA GLY A 435 0.58 1.14 17.88
C GLY A 435 0.29 1.50 19.33
N ARG A 436 -0.96 1.30 19.77
CA ARG A 436 -1.40 1.64 21.14
C ARG A 436 -0.53 0.99 22.21
N ASN A 437 0.00 1.82 23.10
CA ASN A 437 0.81 1.43 24.26
C ASN A 437 0.78 2.55 25.34
N PRO A 438 1.36 2.37 26.54
CA PRO A 438 1.30 3.39 27.59
C PRO A 438 1.83 4.79 27.22
N ASN A 439 2.72 4.89 26.23
CA ASN A 439 3.26 6.16 25.72
C ASN A 439 2.55 6.64 24.44
N CYS A 440 1.59 5.87 23.93
CA CYS A 440 0.76 6.15 22.75
C CYS A 440 -0.65 5.62 23.04
N PRO A 441 -1.46 6.36 23.82
CA PRO A 441 -2.73 5.87 24.37
C PRO A 441 -3.87 5.75 23.35
#